data_AF-A0A5B3GT03-F1
#
_entry.id   AF-A0A5B3GT03-F1
#
_cell.length_a   1.000
_cell.length_b   1.000
_cell.length_c   1.000
_cell.angle_alpha   90.00
_cell.angle_beta   90.00
_cell.angle_gamma   90.00
#
_symmetry.space_group_name_H-M   'P 1'
#
loop_
_entity.id
_entity.type
_entity.pdbx_description
1 polymer ?
#
loop_
_entity_poly.entity_id
_entity_poly.type
_entity_poly.pdbx_seq_one_letter_code
_entity_poly.pdbx_strand_id
1 'polypeptide(L)'
;MTPKKIIEADIAQLVPDDVNFNKGTQFGQSLIEKSLRQFGAGRSILLDKNNRIIAGNKTVENAGQIGLEKVLIVETTGEEIVAVKRTDIDLDTREGRELALADNATGAANLAWDEAALTQASDKWDIAPDDWGVELEGYGGEGGQGEEDTEEQLRRLKDDFVMPPFSVLNTRTAEWQERRRAWLEIGIKSEEGRDEDLTFAKSAQPPAFYDTKNALRETLGREPSTDELLAEMEKQGIQAMATTSIFDPVLTELSYRWFNIEGGRILDPFAGGSVRGIVAAKLNMPYVGNDLREKQVVANIENAKEVLGNMPADIAPRWTVGDSTQLEDVLQKNGVTGDFDMVFSCPPYADLEVYSNDPRDISNMDYPQFLEAYKAAIKQACARLKNNRFAVFVVGDIRDKKGIYRNFIGHTIEAFTECGLSYYNHLILVNQVTSLAIRVRKQMNTGRKIGKLHQNVLVFCKGSVEETVDQFEEVQVTKAVEQFNKTRANSGLHDDVLVFYKGDPKAIKEEFGELHAGDDLPQ
;
A
#
# COMPACT_ATOMS: atom_id res chain seq x y z
N MET A 1 -56.80 -12.89 -10.63
CA MET A 1 -55.66 -12.03 -10.29
C MET A 1 -56.18 -10.86 -9.50
N THR A 2 -55.81 -10.74 -8.23
CA THR A 2 -56.10 -9.55 -7.44
C THR A 2 -55.29 -8.39 -8.06
N PRO A 3 -55.89 -7.25 -8.40
CA PRO A 3 -55.14 -6.13 -8.96
C PRO A 3 -54.08 -5.66 -7.96
N LYS A 4 -52.82 -5.55 -8.39
CA LYS A 4 -51.75 -5.00 -7.56
C LYS A 4 -52.08 -3.53 -7.24
N LYS A 5 -52.01 -3.17 -5.96
CA LYS A 5 -52.29 -1.81 -5.50
C LYS A 5 -51.05 -0.95 -5.70
N ILE A 6 -51.17 0.07 -6.54
CA ILE A 6 -50.15 1.11 -6.76
C ILE A 6 -50.64 2.38 -6.06
N ILE A 7 -49.80 2.94 -5.19
CA ILE A 7 -50.10 4.13 -4.39
C ILE A 7 -49.09 5.22 -4.75
N GLU A 8 -49.58 6.43 -5.02
CA GLU A 8 -48.74 7.62 -5.09
C GLU A 8 -48.73 8.28 -3.70
N ALA A 9 -47.54 8.52 -3.17
CA ALA A 9 -47.32 9.12 -1.86
C ALA A 9 -46.23 10.20 -1.93
N ASP A 10 -46.18 11.04 -0.90
CA ASP A 10 -45.11 12.01 -0.70
C ASP A 10 -43.94 11.33 0.04
N ILE A 11 -42.69 11.62 -0.35
CA ILE A 11 -41.50 11.10 0.32
C ILE A 11 -41.51 11.43 1.82
N ALA A 12 -42.05 12.57 2.22
CA ALA A 12 -42.18 12.96 3.62
C ALA A 12 -43.09 12.03 4.45
N GLN A 13 -43.89 11.18 3.79
CA GLN A 13 -44.72 10.17 4.44
C GLN A 13 -43.95 8.86 4.72
N LEU A 14 -42.73 8.71 4.18
CA LEU A 14 -41.88 7.56 4.46
C LEU A 14 -41.14 7.75 5.79
N VAL A 15 -41.00 6.67 6.54
CA VAL A 15 -40.34 6.69 7.85
C VAL A 15 -38.92 6.15 7.70
N PRO A 16 -37.87 6.93 8.04
CA PRO A 16 -36.50 6.42 8.08
C PRO A 16 -36.38 5.24 9.04
N ASP A 17 -35.50 4.30 8.71
CA ASP A 17 -35.18 3.19 9.61
C ASP A 17 -34.44 3.71 10.86
N ASP A 18 -35.01 3.38 12.02
CA ASP A 18 -34.50 3.76 13.34
C ASP A 18 -33.23 2.98 13.74
N VAL A 19 -32.92 1.88 13.03
CA VAL A 19 -31.71 1.06 13.22
C VAL A 19 -31.06 0.73 11.86
N ASN A 20 -30.91 1.75 11.01
CA ASN A 20 -30.31 1.57 9.68
C ASN A 20 -28.84 1.11 9.77
N PHE A 21 -28.58 -0.12 9.31
CA PHE A 21 -27.24 -0.72 9.32
C PHE A 21 -26.22 -0.04 8.41
N ASN A 22 -26.63 0.87 7.51
CA ASN A 22 -25.71 1.61 6.65
C ASN A 22 -25.74 3.11 6.97
N LYS A 23 -24.64 3.63 7.52
CA LYS A 23 -24.45 5.08 7.78
C LYS A 23 -24.27 5.89 6.50
N GLY A 24 -23.80 5.25 5.43
CA GLY A 24 -23.35 5.94 4.22
C GLY A 24 -21.98 6.59 4.38
N THR A 25 -21.37 6.99 3.26
CA THR A 25 -20.12 7.75 3.24
C THR A 25 -20.38 9.13 2.63
N GLN A 26 -19.62 10.16 3.00
CA GLN A 26 -19.77 11.49 2.38
C GLN A 26 -19.57 11.44 0.87
N PHE A 27 -18.58 10.67 0.41
CA PHE A 27 -18.32 10.48 -1.02
C PHE A 27 -19.48 9.73 -1.71
N GLY A 28 -19.97 8.65 -1.11
CA GLY A 28 -21.10 7.88 -1.62
C GLY A 28 -22.38 8.70 -1.70
N GLN A 29 -22.67 9.53 -0.70
CA GLN A 29 -23.79 10.48 -0.72
C GLN A 29 -23.67 11.48 -1.87
N SER A 30 -22.47 12.04 -2.09
CA SER A 30 -22.24 12.98 -3.21
C SER A 30 -22.47 12.32 -4.59
N LEU A 31 -22.11 11.04 -4.74
CA LEU A 31 -22.38 10.28 -5.95
C LEU A 31 -23.87 9.96 -6.12
N ILE A 32 -24.58 9.66 -5.03
CA ILE A 32 -26.04 9.43 -5.06
C ILE A 32 -26.76 10.72 -5.49
N GLU A 33 -26.42 11.86 -4.89
CA GLU A 33 -26.98 13.16 -5.26
C GLU A 33 -26.72 13.47 -6.74
N LYS A 34 -25.47 13.32 -7.19
CA LYS A 34 -25.10 13.55 -8.60
C LYS A 34 -25.89 12.67 -9.55
N SER A 35 -26.01 11.38 -9.24
CA SER A 35 -26.79 10.43 -10.04
C SER A 35 -28.26 10.82 -10.12
N LEU A 36 -28.88 11.16 -8.99
CA LEU A 36 -30.28 11.57 -8.93
C LEU A 36 -30.54 12.87 -9.69
N ARG A 37 -29.65 13.87 -9.60
CA ARG A 37 -29.78 15.13 -10.37
C ARG A 37 -29.60 14.92 -11.87
N GLN A 38 -28.68 14.05 -12.26
CA GLN A 38 -28.32 13.86 -13.67
C GLN A 38 -29.29 12.92 -14.40
N PHE A 39 -29.75 11.85 -13.76
CA PHE A 39 -30.50 10.78 -14.40
C PHE A 39 -31.87 10.49 -13.76
N GLY A 40 -32.18 11.09 -12.60
CA GLY A 40 -33.33 10.71 -11.78
C GLY A 40 -33.13 9.35 -11.08
N ALA A 41 -34.21 8.81 -10.49
CA ALA A 41 -34.14 7.52 -9.82
C ALA A 41 -33.99 6.37 -10.84
N GLY A 42 -32.91 5.59 -10.70
CA GLY A 42 -32.67 4.34 -11.44
C GLY A 42 -33.21 3.11 -10.68
N ARG A 43 -32.79 2.94 -9.42
CA ARG A 43 -33.21 1.88 -8.49
C ARG A 43 -34.41 2.24 -7.62
N SER A 44 -35.18 1.23 -7.20
CA SER A 44 -36.26 1.37 -6.21
C SER A 44 -35.72 1.39 -4.77
N ILE A 45 -36.57 1.85 -3.85
CA ILE A 45 -36.42 1.66 -2.39
C ILE A 45 -37.26 0.47 -1.93
N LEU A 46 -37.00 -0.04 -0.73
CA LEU A 46 -37.77 -1.12 -0.10
C LEU A 46 -38.42 -0.61 1.19
N LEU A 47 -39.72 -0.85 1.34
CA LEU A 47 -40.50 -0.47 2.51
C LEU A 47 -41.02 -1.70 3.27
N ASP A 48 -41.15 -1.59 4.59
CA ASP A 48 -41.94 -2.53 5.39
C ASP A 48 -43.45 -2.22 5.26
N LYS A 49 -44.29 -3.08 5.84
CA LYS A 49 -45.76 -2.92 5.84
C LYS A 49 -46.27 -1.65 6.52
N ASN A 50 -45.42 -0.93 7.25
CA ASN A 50 -45.72 0.30 7.99
C ASN A 50 -45.06 1.54 7.36
N ASN A 51 -44.58 1.45 6.12
CA ASN A 51 -43.85 2.50 5.39
C ASN A 51 -42.48 2.88 6.00
N ARG A 52 -41.85 1.99 6.78
CA ARG A 52 -40.45 2.15 7.20
C ARG A 52 -39.51 1.69 6.10
N ILE A 53 -38.43 2.43 5.86
CA ILE A 53 -37.51 2.17 4.75
C ILE A 53 -36.49 1.09 5.12
N ILE A 54 -36.66 -0.14 4.62
CA ILE A 54 -35.71 -1.25 4.82
C ILE A 54 -34.43 -1.03 4.01
N ALA A 55 -34.55 -0.55 2.76
CA ALA A 55 -33.40 -0.30 1.89
C ALA A 55 -33.60 0.97 1.06
N GLY A 56 -32.53 1.74 0.91
CA GLY A 56 -32.54 3.00 0.16
C GLY A 56 -32.74 4.26 1.01
N ASN A 57 -32.53 4.19 2.34
CA ASN A 57 -32.61 5.34 3.25
C ASN A 57 -31.86 6.59 2.72
N LYS A 58 -30.62 6.42 2.25
CA LYS A 58 -29.82 7.53 1.69
C LYS A 58 -30.32 8.02 0.34
N THR A 59 -30.94 7.17 -0.47
CA THR A 59 -31.57 7.59 -1.74
C THR A 59 -32.76 8.50 -1.46
N VAL A 60 -33.60 8.17 -0.47
CA VAL A 60 -34.76 8.99 -0.08
C VAL A 60 -34.33 10.34 0.50
N GLU A 61 -33.33 10.35 1.38
CA GLU A 61 -32.76 11.56 1.96
C GLU A 61 -32.25 12.53 0.87
N ASN A 62 -31.43 12.03 -0.07
CA ASN A 62 -30.90 12.84 -1.17
C ASN A 62 -32.00 13.26 -2.16
N ALA A 63 -32.98 12.39 -2.46
CA ALA A 63 -34.11 12.72 -3.32
C ALA A 63 -34.91 13.92 -2.77
N GLY A 64 -35.20 13.91 -1.46
CA GLY A 64 -35.84 15.04 -0.79
C GLY A 64 -35.01 16.32 -0.87
N GLN A 65 -33.69 16.25 -0.65
CA GLN A 65 -32.80 17.42 -0.73
C GLN A 65 -32.75 18.08 -2.11
N ILE A 66 -33.00 17.32 -3.19
CA ILE A 66 -32.99 17.83 -4.56
C ILE A 66 -34.39 18.13 -5.12
N GLY A 67 -35.45 17.99 -4.31
CA GLY A 67 -36.83 18.32 -4.69
C GLY A 67 -37.59 17.22 -5.44
N LEU A 68 -37.15 15.97 -5.36
CA LEU A 68 -37.94 14.82 -5.80
C LEU A 68 -38.89 14.41 -4.67
N GLU A 69 -40.12 14.92 -4.70
CA GLU A 69 -41.06 14.78 -3.56
C GLU A 69 -42.00 13.57 -3.66
N LYS A 70 -42.12 12.95 -4.83
CA LYS A 70 -43.10 11.88 -5.08
C LYS A 70 -42.47 10.49 -5.08
N VAL A 71 -43.15 9.53 -4.47
CA VAL A 71 -42.81 8.10 -4.51
C VAL A 71 -44.01 7.27 -4.97
N LEU A 72 -43.75 6.28 -5.82
CA LEU A 72 -44.73 5.27 -6.23
C LEU A 72 -44.48 3.98 -5.44
N ILE A 73 -45.47 3.55 -4.66
CA ILE A 73 -45.41 2.35 -3.82
C ILE A 73 -46.21 1.24 -4.50
N VAL A 74 -45.59 0.10 -4.73
CA VAL A 74 -46.23 -1.11 -5.23
C VAL A 74 -46.30 -2.13 -4.09
N GLU A 75 -47.50 -2.39 -3.58
CA GLU A 75 -47.69 -3.39 -2.51
C GLU A 75 -47.48 -4.81 -3.06
N THR A 76 -46.60 -5.59 -2.43
CA THR A 76 -46.23 -6.97 -2.80
C THR A 76 -45.99 -7.83 -1.55
N THR A 77 -46.10 -9.15 -1.68
CA THR A 77 -45.77 -10.14 -0.63
C THR A 77 -44.31 -10.62 -0.71
N GLY A 78 -43.56 -10.23 -1.75
CA GLY A 78 -42.20 -10.70 -2.00
C GLY A 78 -42.11 -11.99 -2.84
N GLU A 79 -43.23 -12.61 -3.20
CA GLU A 79 -43.28 -13.82 -4.04
C GLU A 79 -43.03 -13.55 -5.53
N GLU A 80 -43.03 -12.28 -5.94
CA GLU A 80 -42.84 -11.83 -7.32
C GLU A 80 -41.82 -10.68 -7.36
N ILE A 81 -40.95 -10.69 -8.38
CA ILE A 81 -39.98 -9.61 -8.61
C ILE A 81 -40.71 -8.37 -9.15
N VAL A 82 -40.47 -7.21 -8.53
CA VAL A 82 -40.94 -5.92 -9.01
C VAL A 82 -39.86 -5.26 -9.86
N ALA A 83 -40.15 -5.00 -11.14
CA ALA A 83 -39.24 -4.33 -12.06
C ALA A 83 -39.65 -2.87 -12.26
N VAL A 84 -38.70 -1.94 -12.10
CA VAL A 84 -38.86 -0.53 -12.48
C VAL A 84 -38.43 -0.38 -13.93
N LYS A 85 -39.36 0.03 -14.81
CA LYS A 85 -39.09 0.28 -16.22
C LYS A 85 -39.04 1.79 -16.49
N ARG A 86 -37.85 2.31 -16.80
CA ARG A 86 -37.68 3.67 -17.35
C ARG A 86 -38.08 3.66 -18.83
N THR A 87 -39.02 4.52 -19.21
CA THR A 87 -39.51 4.64 -20.59
C THR A 87 -38.73 5.66 -21.41
N ASP A 88 -37.83 6.40 -20.76
CA ASP A 88 -37.06 7.52 -21.27
C ASP A 88 -35.56 7.21 -21.41
N ILE A 89 -35.11 6.02 -20.99
CA ILE A 89 -33.69 5.60 -21.03
C ILE A 89 -33.53 4.34 -21.87
N ASP A 90 -32.48 4.33 -22.70
CA ASP A 90 -32.05 3.18 -23.51
C ASP A 90 -30.61 2.79 -23.16
N LEU A 91 -30.39 1.51 -22.83
CA LEU A 91 -29.11 0.97 -22.38
C LEU A 91 -28.03 0.99 -23.47
N ASP A 92 -28.40 1.02 -24.75
CA ASP A 92 -27.45 1.08 -25.86
C ASP A 92 -27.00 2.52 -26.20
N THR A 93 -27.36 3.47 -25.34
CA THR A 93 -26.86 4.84 -25.38
C THR A 93 -25.79 5.09 -24.33
N ARG A 94 -24.97 6.13 -24.54
CA ARG A 94 -23.98 6.58 -23.55
C ARG A 94 -24.65 6.88 -22.20
N GLU A 95 -25.78 7.58 -22.21
CA GLU A 95 -26.55 7.95 -21.02
C GLU A 95 -27.04 6.70 -20.26
N GLY A 96 -27.55 5.69 -20.97
CA GLY A 96 -27.95 4.41 -20.36
C GLY A 96 -26.77 3.65 -19.73
N ARG A 97 -25.58 3.67 -20.36
CA ARG A 97 -24.37 3.06 -19.78
C ARG A 97 -23.80 3.83 -18.60
N GLU A 98 -23.86 5.17 -18.64
CA GLU A 98 -23.47 6.02 -17.52
C GLU A 98 -24.40 5.82 -16.32
N LEU A 99 -25.71 5.71 -16.54
CA LEU A 99 -26.65 5.35 -15.47
C LEU A 99 -26.35 3.95 -14.91
N ALA A 100 -26.13 2.96 -15.76
CA ALA A 100 -25.79 1.61 -15.31
C ALA A 100 -24.51 1.58 -14.46
N LEU A 101 -23.49 2.35 -14.85
CA LEU A 101 -22.26 2.50 -14.07
C LEU A 101 -22.52 3.21 -12.74
N ALA A 102 -23.23 4.34 -12.76
CA ALA A 102 -23.54 5.13 -11.58
C ALA A 102 -24.38 4.33 -10.57
N ASP A 103 -25.36 3.55 -11.03
CA ASP A 103 -26.22 2.74 -10.16
C ASP A 103 -25.43 1.68 -9.38
N ASN A 104 -24.49 1.01 -10.04
CA ASN A 104 -23.61 0.02 -9.40
C ASN A 104 -22.55 0.68 -8.49
N ALA A 105 -21.89 1.74 -8.97
CA ALA A 105 -20.80 2.39 -8.25
C ALA A 105 -21.29 3.14 -6.99
N THR A 106 -22.46 3.79 -7.05
CA THR A 106 -23.01 4.55 -5.91
C THR A 106 -23.40 3.64 -4.74
N GLY A 107 -23.91 2.44 -5.01
CA GLY A 107 -24.22 1.44 -3.98
C GLY A 107 -22.96 0.99 -3.24
N ALA A 108 -21.92 0.61 -3.98
CA ALA A 108 -20.65 0.16 -3.42
C ALA A 108 -19.92 1.27 -2.62
N ALA A 109 -19.85 2.48 -3.18
CA ALA A 109 -19.14 3.60 -2.55
C ALA A 109 -19.85 4.15 -1.30
N ASN A 110 -21.17 3.96 -1.18
CA ASN A 110 -21.97 4.42 -0.05
C ASN A 110 -22.21 3.33 1.01
N LEU A 111 -21.53 2.19 0.94
CA LEU A 111 -21.64 1.18 1.99
C LEU A 111 -20.68 1.49 3.13
N ALA A 112 -21.22 1.79 4.30
CA ALA A 112 -20.47 1.91 5.55
C ALA A 112 -21.32 1.38 6.71
N TRP A 113 -20.94 0.23 7.25
CA TRP A 113 -21.69 -0.46 8.29
C TRP A 113 -21.75 0.35 9.58
N ASP A 114 -22.94 0.43 10.19
CA ASP A 114 -23.13 0.90 11.56
C ASP A 114 -22.92 -0.26 12.53
N GLU A 115 -21.68 -0.44 12.99
CA GLU A 115 -21.30 -1.47 13.97
C GLU A 115 -22.21 -1.43 15.22
N ALA A 116 -22.58 -0.24 15.72
CA ALA A 116 -23.44 -0.12 16.89
C ALA A 116 -24.88 -0.58 16.62
N ALA A 117 -25.42 -0.26 15.44
CA ALA A 117 -26.74 -0.74 15.03
C ALA A 117 -26.74 -2.25 14.77
N LEU A 118 -25.65 -2.79 14.20
CA LEU A 118 -25.48 -4.23 13.98
C LEU A 118 -25.37 -4.98 15.31
N THR A 119 -24.55 -4.54 16.25
CA THR A 119 -24.46 -5.13 17.60
C THR A 119 -25.79 -5.05 18.33
N GLN A 120 -26.44 -3.89 18.33
CA GLN A 120 -27.78 -3.74 18.90
C GLN A 120 -28.77 -4.73 18.27
N ALA A 121 -28.65 -4.97 16.97
CA ALA A 121 -29.54 -5.87 16.27
C ALA A 121 -29.26 -7.35 16.51
N SER A 122 -27.99 -7.74 16.58
CA SER A 122 -27.57 -9.08 16.98
C SER A 122 -28.04 -9.39 18.41
N ASP A 123 -27.86 -8.47 19.36
CA ASP A 123 -28.27 -8.66 20.75
C ASP A 123 -29.80 -8.73 20.92
N LYS A 124 -30.53 -7.90 20.16
CA LYS A 124 -31.98 -7.75 20.34
C LYS A 124 -32.80 -8.74 19.52
N TRP A 125 -32.32 -9.11 18.33
CA TRP A 125 -33.08 -9.90 17.36
C TRP A 125 -32.38 -11.19 16.92
N ASP A 126 -31.22 -11.53 17.51
CA ASP A 126 -30.47 -12.75 17.22
C ASP A 126 -30.08 -12.86 15.73
N ILE A 127 -29.68 -11.72 15.16
CA ILE A 127 -29.23 -11.62 13.75
C ILE A 127 -27.72 -11.89 13.71
N ALA A 128 -27.32 -12.84 12.87
CA ALA A 128 -25.92 -13.19 12.57
C ALA A 128 -25.44 -12.44 11.30
N PRO A 129 -24.65 -11.35 11.39
CA PRO A 129 -24.27 -10.54 10.23
C PRO A 129 -23.33 -11.28 9.26
N ASP A 130 -22.52 -12.19 9.79
CA ASP A 130 -21.61 -13.08 9.08
C ASP A 130 -22.33 -14.01 8.09
N ASP A 131 -23.52 -14.52 8.44
CA ASP A 131 -24.37 -15.32 7.53
C ASP A 131 -24.74 -14.55 6.24
N TRP A 132 -24.71 -13.22 6.29
CA TRP A 132 -25.02 -12.33 5.16
C TRP A 132 -23.77 -11.72 4.52
N GLY A 133 -22.58 -12.24 4.85
CA GLY A 133 -21.30 -11.77 4.32
C GLY A 133 -20.86 -10.41 4.89
N VAL A 134 -21.39 -10.02 6.05
CA VAL A 134 -20.98 -8.83 6.79
C VAL A 134 -19.98 -9.24 7.86
N GLU A 135 -18.69 -9.15 7.52
CA GLU A 135 -17.61 -9.41 8.48
C GLU A 135 -17.50 -8.25 9.47
N LEU A 136 -18.03 -8.46 10.68
CA LEU A 136 -17.74 -7.61 11.83
C LEU A 136 -16.39 -8.04 12.42
N GLU A 137 -15.40 -7.14 12.43
CA GLU A 137 -14.17 -7.36 13.21
C GLU A 137 -14.53 -7.45 14.70
N GLY A 138 -14.76 -8.66 15.21
CA GLY A 138 -14.99 -8.92 16.64
C GLY A 138 -16.05 -9.97 16.99
N TYR A 139 -16.85 -10.46 16.05
CA TYR A 139 -17.89 -11.48 16.36
C TYR A 139 -17.40 -12.92 16.10
N GLY A 140 -16.30 -13.29 16.77
CA GLY A 140 -15.87 -14.68 16.89
C GLY A 140 -16.30 -15.24 18.24
N GLY A 141 -17.60 -15.44 18.43
CA GLY A 141 -18.15 -15.96 19.68
C GLY A 141 -18.52 -17.44 19.58
N GLU A 142 -17.73 -18.31 20.20
CA GLU A 142 -18.30 -19.46 20.92
C GLU A 142 -17.92 -19.36 22.40
N GLY A 143 -18.93 -19.06 23.23
CA GLY A 143 -19.18 -19.68 24.53
C GLY A 143 -18.16 -19.50 25.64
N GLY A 144 -18.43 -18.55 26.55
CA GLY A 144 -17.86 -18.57 27.89
C GLY A 144 -18.26 -17.37 28.73
N GLN A 145 -19.29 -17.53 29.57
CA GLN A 145 -19.69 -16.57 30.59
C GLN A 145 -18.52 -16.12 31.46
N GLY A 146 -18.40 -14.81 31.62
CA GLY A 146 -17.59 -14.14 32.63
C GLY A 146 -17.94 -12.67 32.64
N GLU A 147 -18.88 -12.28 33.50
CA GLU A 147 -19.04 -10.89 33.93
C GLU A 147 -17.70 -10.43 34.53
N GLU A 148 -17.03 -9.45 33.92
CA GLU A 148 -16.21 -8.46 34.65
C GLU A 148 -15.77 -7.30 33.72
N ASP A 149 -16.11 -6.09 34.19
CA ASP A 149 -15.69 -4.73 33.83
C ASP A 149 -15.79 -4.18 32.40
N THR A 150 -16.68 -3.19 32.30
CA THR A 150 -17.13 -2.45 31.10
C THR A 150 -16.38 -1.12 30.94
N GLU A 151 -15.04 -1.08 31.00
CA GLU A 151 -14.32 0.21 30.94
C GLU A 151 -13.02 0.29 30.13
N GLU A 152 -12.79 -0.59 29.16
CA GLU A 152 -11.83 -0.33 28.07
C GLU A 152 -12.50 -0.52 26.71
N GLN A 153 -12.91 0.60 26.09
CA GLN A 153 -13.23 0.62 24.67
C GLN A 153 -12.03 0.06 23.91
N LEU A 154 -12.17 -1.15 23.34
CA LEU A 154 -11.16 -1.78 22.49
C LEU A 154 -10.73 -0.79 21.40
N ARG A 155 -9.51 -0.24 21.55
CA ARG A 155 -8.90 0.61 20.51
C ARG A 155 -8.67 -0.24 19.26
N ARG A 156 -8.91 0.33 18.08
CA ARG A 156 -8.61 -0.38 16.83
C ARG A 156 -7.10 -0.45 16.68
N LEU A 157 -6.57 -1.57 16.18
CA LEU A 157 -5.12 -1.75 15.98
C LEU A 157 -4.49 -0.60 15.15
N LYS A 158 -5.23 -0.07 14.17
CA LYS A 158 -4.75 1.08 13.37
C LYS A 158 -4.63 2.38 14.16
N ASP A 159 -5.41 2.55 15.23
CA ASP A 159 -5.38 3.77 16.05
C ASP A 159 -4.10 3.79 16.91
N ASP A 160 -3.60 2.62 17.32
CA ASP A 160 -2.36 2.49 18.08
C ASP A 160 -1.12 2.36 17.18
N PHE A 161 -1.23 1.72 16.00
CA PHE A 161 -0.08 1.35 15.17
C PHE A 161 0.00 2.04 13.80
N VAL A 162 -0.91 2.96 13.47
CA VAL A 162 -1.16 3.54 12.12
C VAL A 162 -1.70 2.52 11.12
N MET A 163 -1.14 1.31 11.12
CA MET A 163 -1.63 0.13 10.40
C MET A 163 -1.46 -1.11 11.28
N PRO A 164 -2.29 -2.16 11.10
CA PRO A 164 -2.07 -3.42 11.80
C PRO A 164 -0.66 -3.97 11.54
N PRO A 165 0.11 -4.33 12.58
CA PRO A 165 1.50 -4.76 12.46
C PRO A 165 1.62 -6.21 11.98
N PHE A 166 1.12 -6.50 10.78
CA PHE A 166 1.20 -7.80 10.14
C PHE A 166 2.45 -7.96 9.28
N SER A 167 2.85 -9.21 9.03
CA SER A 167 4.01 -9.54 8.20
C SER A 167 3.83 -9.22 6.72
N VAL A 168 2.59 -8.98 6.24
CA VAL A 168 2.33 -8.61 4.84
C VAL A 168 1.77 -7.19 4.78
N LEU A 169 2.56 -6.28 4.24
CA LEU A 169 2.22 -4.87 4.04
C LEU A 169 1.77 -4.67 2.59
N ASN A 170 0.46 -4.55 2.38
CA ASN A 170 -0.10 -4.43 1.04
C ASN A 170 -0.23 -2.96 0.62
N THR A 171 0.69 -2.48 -0.22
CA THR A 171 0.67 -1.08 -0.68
C THR A 171 -0.56 -0.73 -1.52
N ARG A 172 -1.38 -1.72 -1.93
CA ARG A 172 -2.53 -1.52 -2.83
C ARG A 172 -3.82 -1.22 -2.08
N THR A 173 -3.84 -1.33 -0.76
CA THR A 173 -5.05 -1.05 0.03
C THR A 173 -5.39 0.44 -0.02
N ALA A 174 -6.68 0.76 0.14
CA ALA A 174 -7.14 2.14 0.14
C ALA A 174 -6.45 2.97 1.24
N GLU A 175 -6.28 2.37 2.43
CA GLU A 175 -5.64 2.99 3.59
C GLU A 175 -4.18 3.35 3.31
N TRP A 176 -3.43 2.44 2.67
CA TRP A 176 -2.04 2.72 2.29
C TRP A 176 -1.96 3.84 1.27
N GLN A 177 -2.83 3.82 0.26
CA GLN A 177 -2.85 4.85 -0.77
C GLN A 177 -3.29 6.21 -0.24
N GLU A 178 -4.21 6.26 0.72
CA GLU A 178 -4.59 7.49 1.41
C GLU A 178 -3.45 8.04 2.25
N ARG A 179 -2.81 7.21 3.09
CA ARG A 179 -1.66 7.65 3.90
C ARG A 179 -0.49 8.09 3.03
N ARG A 180 -0.23 7.39 1.93
CA ARG A 180 0.79 7.76 0.96
C ARG A 180 0.49 9.09 0.28
N ARG A 181 -0.77 9.35 -0.10
CA ARG A 181 -1.17 10.66 -0.66
C ARG A 181 -0.94 11.79 0.33
N ALA A 182 -1.31 11.62 1.60
CA ALA A 182 -1.05 12.61 2.64
C ALA A 182 0.45 12.94 2.77
N TRP A 183 1.33 11.94 2.66
CA TRP A 183 2.78 12.16 2.64
C TRP A 183 3.31 12.82 1.36
N LEU A 184 2.65 12.64 0.22
CA LEU A 184 3.08 13.30 -1.03
C LEU A 184 2.57 14.74 -1.12
N GLU A 185 1.41 15.04 -0.54
CA GLU A 185 0.79 16.37 -0.52
C GLU A 185 1.64 17.41 0.23
N ILE A 186 2.52 17.01 1.14
CA ILE A 186 3.44 17.93 1.82
C ILE A 186 4.62 18.38 0.94
N GLY A 187 4.76 17.83 -0.28
CA GLY A 187 5.76 18.27 -1.26
C GLY A 187 7.06 17.45 -1.27
N ILE A 188 7.03 16.17 -0.87
CA ILE A 188 8.21 15.29 -1.01
C ILE A 188 8.52 15.07 -2.51
N LYS A 189 9.71 15.47 -2.94
CA LYS A 189 10.23 15.33 -4.31
C LYS A 189 11.47 14.47 -4.28
N SER A 190 11.35 13.19 -4.60
CA SER A 190 12.43 12.20 -4.42
C SER A 190 13.01 11.66 -5.73
N GLU A 191 12.45 12.10 -6.84
CA GLU A 191 12.94 11.97 -8.20
C GLU A 191 14.06 12.97 -8.51
N GLU A 192 14.12 14.10 -7.80
CA GLU A 192 15.12 15.15 -8.01
C GLU A 192 16.52 14.70 -7.56
N GLY A 193 17.55 15.03 -8.35
CA GLY A 193 18.94 14.66 -8.11
C GLY A 193 19.35 13.25 -8.60
N ARG A 194 18.41 12.51 -9.21
CA ARG A 194 18.66 11.22 -9.86
C ARG A 194 18.73 11.36 -11.38
N ASP A 195 19.62 10.60 -12.01
CA ASP A 195 19.64 10.49 -13.47
C ASP A 195 18.34 9.79 -13.95
N GLU A 196 17.80 10.20 -15.09
CA GLU A 196 16.68 9.51 -15.73
C GLU A 196 17.07 8.04 -16.02
N ASP A 197 16.16 7.08 -15.80
CA ASP A 197 16.28 5.65 -16.17
C ASP A 197 16.93 4.67 -15.17
N LEU A 198 17.05 5.01 -13.89
CA LEU A 198 17.70 4.11 -12.90
C LEU A 198 16.99 2.76 -12.70
N THR A 199 15.65 2.70 -12.74
CA THR A 199 14.90 1.50 -12.31
C THR A 199 14.09 0.81 -13.40
N PHE A 200 13.58 1.56 -14.37
CA PHE A 200 12.79 1.01 -15.47
C PHE A 200 13.31 1.56 -16.79
N ALA A 201 13.59 0.68 -17.75
CA ALA A 201 13.93 1.12 -19.10
C ALA A 201 12.82 2.01 -19.67
N LYS A 202 13.15 3.05 -20.46
CA LYS A 202 12.16 3.89 -21.17
C LYS A 202 11.15 3.09 -22.02
N SER A 203 11.44 1.83 -22.31
CA SER A 203 10.56 0.87 -23.00
C SER A 203 9.56 0.15 -22.07
N ALA A 204 9.57 0.36 -20.76
CA ALA A 204 8.64 -0.27 -19.82
C ALA A 204 7.36 0.55 -19.62
N GLN A 205 6.83 1.11 -20.70
CA GLN A 205 5.69 2.04 -20.67
C GLN A 205 4.35 1.33 -20.91
N PRO A 206 3.22 1.92 -20.50
CA PRO A 206 1.88 1.37 -20.74
C PRO A 206 1.62 1.15 -22.25
N PRO A 207 0.70 0.25 -22.67
CA PRO A 207 0.39 0.03 -24.08
C PRO A 207 0.07 1.34 -24.83
N ALA A 208 -0.66 2.23 -24.16
CA ALA A 208 -1.01 3.56 -24.67
C ALA A 208 0.21 4.42 -25.07
N PHE A 209 1.37 4.24 -24.43
CA PHE A 209 2.63 4.91 -24.82
C PHE A 209 3.09 4.46 -26.21
N TYR A 210 3.01 3.16 -26.49
CA TYR A 210 3.42 2.59 -27.77
C TYR A 210 2.43 2.93 -28.87
N ASP A 211 1.14 2.93 -28.56
CA ASP A 211 0.09 3.35 -29.49
C ASP A 211 0.25 4.82 -29.88
N THR A 212 0.49 5.70 -28.89
CA THR A 212 0.77 7.13 -29.12
C THR A 212 2.05 7.32 -29.93
N LYS A 213 3.13 6.59 -29.62
CA LYS A 213 4.38 6.63 -30.37
C LYS A 213 4.21 6.20 -31.83
N ASN A 214 3.47 5.13 -32.07
CA ASN A 214 3.22 4.63 -33.42
C ASN A 214 2.36 5.60 -34.24
N ALA A 215 1.31 6.19 -33.63
CA ALA A 215 0.47 7.20 -34.28
C ALA A 215 1.24 8.48 -34.62
N LEU A 216 2.10 8.96 -33.71
CA LEU A 216 3.01 10.07 -33.97
C LEU A 216 3.98 9.76 -35.11
N ARG A 217 4.55 8.56 -35.14
CA ARG A 217 5.47 8.14 -36.21
C ARG A 217 4.79 8.11 -37.57
N GLU A 218 3.56 7.62 -37.65
CA GLU A 218 2.77 7.63 -38.89
C GLU A 218 2.44 9.07 -39.34
N THR A 219 2.12 9.95 -38.39
CA THR A 219 1.79 11.35 -38.67
C THR A 219 3.02 12.16 -39.12
N LEU A 220 4.17 11.95 -38.46
CA LEU A 220 5.39 12.71 -38.70
C LEU A 220 6.25 12.14 -39.84
N GLY A 221 6.03 10.88 -40.24
CA GLY A 221 6.86 10.18 -41.23
C GLY A 221 8.32 9.96 -40.79
N ARG A 222 8.63 10.19 -39.51
CA ARG A 222 9.94 9.98 -38.87
C ARG A 222 9.72 9.50 -37.44
N GLU A 223 10.79 8.99 -36.81
CA GLU A 223 10.73 8.71 -35.38
C GLU A 223 10.49 10.02 -34.59
N PRO A 224 9.47 10.05 -33.71
CA PRO A 224 9.21 11.20 -32.84
C PRO A 224 10.31 11.32 -31.78
N SER A 225 10.65 12.55 -31.40
CA SER A 225 11.53 12.79 -30.25
C SER A 225 10.80 12.44 -28.94
N THR A 226 11.56 12.27 -27.86
CA THR A 226 10.99 12.02 -26.53
C THR A 226 10.07 13.16 -26.08
N ASP A 227 10.43 14.41 -26.36
CA ASP A 227 9.63 15.58 -26.00
C ASP A 227 8.31 15.66 -26.78
N GLU A 228 8.34 15.33 -28.08
CA GLU A 228 7.15 15.27 -28.93
C GLU A 228 6.17 14.19 -28.45
N LEU A 229 6.71 13.06 -28.00
CA LEU A 229 5.92 11.96 -27.44
C LEU A 229 5.29 12.32 -26.10
N LEU A 230 6.05 12.93 -25.19
CA LEU A 230 5.56 13.35 -23.88
C LEU A 230 4.46 14.42 -23.99
N ALA A 231 4.64 15.40 -24.88
CA ALA A 231 3.66 16.46 -25.11
C ALA A 231 2.33 15.91 -25.66
N GLU A 232 2.38 14.94 -26.58
CA GLU A 232 1.17 14.32 -27.13
C GLU A 232 0.48 13.42 -26.10
N MET A 233 1.24 12.70 -25.27
CA MET A 233 0.69 11.93 -24.16
C MET A 233 -0.01 12.82 -23.13
N GLU A 234 0.60 13.96 -22.76
CA GLU A 234 0.00 14.94 -21.86
C GLU A 234 -1.31 15.50 -22.44
N LYS A 235 -1.33 15.82 -23.73
CA LYS A 235 -2.54 16.26 -24.44
C LYS A 235 -3.66 15.21 -24.43
N GLN A 236 -3.30 13.92 -24.42
CA GLN A 236 -4.24 12.81 -24.32
C GLN A 236 -4.60 12.44 -22.87
N GLY A 237 -4.07 13.17 -21.88
CA GLY A 237 -4.27 12.89 -20.45
C GLY A 237 -3.59 11.59 -19.98
N ILE A 238 -2.62 11.08 -20.74
CA ILE A 238 -1.89 9.86 -20.44
C ILE A 238 -0.61 10.24 -19.71
N GLN A 239 -0.52 9.88 -18.44
CA GLN A 239 0.68 10.14 -17.64
C GLN A 239 1.75 9.07 -17.95
N ALA A 240 2.94 9.50 -18.37
CA ALA A 240 4.08 8.60 -18.56
C ALA A 240 4.48 7.97 -17.22
N MET A 241 4.86 6.69 -17.22
CA MET A 241 5.38 6.06 -16.01
C MET A 241 6.74 6.66 -15.67
N ALA A 242 6.86 7.19 -14.45
CA ALA A 242 8.14 7.60 -13.90
C ALA A 242 9.14 6.44 -13.96
N THR A 243 10.34 6.70 -14.49
CA THR A 243 11.40 5.69 -14.65
C THR A 243 12.25 5.50 -13.40
N THR A 244 12.01 6.32 -12.37
CA THR A 244 12.76 6.39 -11.12
C THR A 244 11.88 5.96 -9.93
N SER A 245 12.30 4.93 -9.20
CA SER A 245 11.62 4.44 -8.00
C SER A 245 11.77 5.40 -6.83
N ILE A 246 10.64 5.86 -6.30
CA ILE A 246 10.55 6.68 -5.10
C ILE A 246 10.32 5.75 -3.90
N PHE A 247 11.09 5.95 -2.83
CA PHE A 247 10.93 5.15 -1.61
C PHE A 247 9.57 5.43 -0.95
N ASP A 248 8.92 4.41 -0.38
CA ASP A 248 7.57 4.56 0.16
C ASP A 248 7.59 5.30 1.53
N PRO A 249 6.93 6.47 1.64
CA PRO A 249 6.92 7.25 2.88
C PRO A 249 6.08 6.61 3.99
N VAL A 250 5.08 5.79 3.65
CA VAL A 250 4.26 5.07 4.63
C VAL A 250 5.10 3.98 5.27
N LEU A 251 5.82 3.19 4.47
CA LEU A 251 6.76 2.20 5.00
C LEU A 251 7.80 2.83 5.91
N THR A 252 8.29 4.02 5.54
CA THR A 252 9.24 4.79 6.35
C THR A 252 8.64 5.13 7.72
N GLU A 253 7.43 5.70 7.74
CA GLU A 253 6.70 6.02 8.97
C GLU A 253 6.49 4.79 9.85
N LEU A 254 5.99 3.68 9.28
CA LEU A 254 5.75 2.44 10.03
C LEU A 254 7.04 1.89 10.61
N SER A 255 8.14 1.90 9.83
CA SER A 255 9.44 1.43 10.31
C SER A 255 9.94 2.24 11.51
N TYR A 256 9.78 3.56 11.47
CA TYR A 256 10.16 4.43 12.58
C TYR A 256 9.27 4.25 13.81
N ARG A 257 7.95 4.15 13.63
CA ARG A 257 7.02 4.01 14.75
C ARG A 257 7.09 2.64 15.41
N TRP A 258 7.33 1.57 14.64
CA TRP A 258 7.31 0.20 15.17
C TRP A 258 8.67 -0.24 15.74
N PHE A 259 9.78 0.30 15.23
CA PHE A 259 11.12 -0.21 15.53
C PHE A 259 12.10 0.85 16.02
N ASN A 260 11.63 2.07 16.34
CA ASN A 260 12.43 3.10 16.99
C ASN A 260 11.72 3.57 18.28
N ILE A 261 12.51 4.09 19.21
CA ILE A 261 11.98 4.74 20.42
C ILE A 261 11.50 6.16 20.07
N GLU A 262 10.64 6.75 20.93
CA GLU A 262 10.23 8.14 20.75
C GLU A 262 11.43 9.09 20.78
N GLY A 263 11.49 10.02 19.81
CA GLY A 263 12.63 10.93 19.63
C GLY A 263 13.95 10.23 19.28
N GLY A 264 13.93 8.93 19.00
CA GLY A 264 15.12 8.13 18.73
C GLY A 264 15.85 8.58 17.47
N ARG A 265 17.19 8.57 17.54
CA ARG A 265 18.03 9.05 16.43
C ARG A 265 18.28 7.96 15.38
N ILE A 266 18.11 8.31 14.10
CA ILE A 266 18.20 7.39 12.97
C ILE A 266 19.49 7.60 12.17
N LEU A 267 20.16 6.49 11.83
CA LEU A 267 21.27 6.42 10.88
C LEU A 267 20.82 5.72 9.60
N ASP A 268 21.04 6.36 8.45
CA ASP A 268 20.85 5.76 7.13
C ASP A 268 22.18 5.72 6.37
N PRO A 269 22.86 4.56 6.26
CA PRO A 269 24.12 4.45 5.54
C PRO A 269 23.96 4.54 4.01
N PHE A 270 22.74 4.48 3.46
CA PHE A 270 22.48 4.56 2.02
C PHE A 270 21.27 5.46 1.75
N ALA A 271 21.43 6.76 2.04
CA ALA A 271 20.35 7.71 2.18
C ALA A 271 19.49 7.89 0.93
N GLY A 272 20.06 7.84 -0.27
CA GLY A 272 19.28 7.99 -1.49
C GLY A 272 18.49 9.30 -1.48
N GLY A 273 17.17 9.24 -1.73
CA GLY A 273 16.30 10.42 -1.80
C GLY A 273 15.90 11.01 -0.43
N SER A 274 15.18 12.13 -0.46
CA SER A 274 14.83 12.94 0.72
C SER A 274 13.80 12.31 1.66
N VAL A 275 12.99 11.34 1.19
CA VAL A 275 11.84 10.75 1.91
C VAL A 275 12.15 10.46 3.37
N ARG A 276 13.18 9.67 3.63
CA ARG A 276 13.50 9.15 4.96
C ARG A 276 13.82 10.25 5.97
N GLY A 277 14.64 11.21 5.55
CA GLY A 277 14.97 12.37 6.38
C GLY A 277 13.77 13.28 6.65
N ILE A 278 12.93 13.52 5.64
CA ILE A 278 11.73 14.36 5.80
C ILE A 278 10.70 13.72 6.74
N VAL A 279 10.44 12.41 6.58
CA VAL A 279 9.52 11.67 7.45
C VAL A 279 10.04 11.65 8.89
N ALA A 280 11.33 11.35 9.09
CA ALA A 280 11.94 11.37 10.43
C ALA A 280 11.75 12.73 11.11
N ALA A 281 12.03 13.82 10.39
CA ALA A 281 11.89 15.17 10.88
C ALA A 281 10.44 15.54 11.24
N LYS A 282 9.45 15.12 10.43
CA LYS A 282 8.02 15.29 10.73
C LYS A 282 7.54 14.47 11.93
N LEU A 283 8.23 13.37 12.23
CA LEU A 283 7.99 12.53 13.42
C LEU A 283 8.85 12.93 14.62
N ASN A 284 9.53 14.08 14.56
CA ASN A 284 10.39 14.58 15.64
C ASN A 284 11.55 13.62 15.99
N MET A 285 12.07 12.90 15.00
CA MET A 285 13.18 11.95 15.14
C MET A 285 14.42 12.49 14.42
N PRO A 286 15.53 12.76 15.13
CA PRO A 286 16.75 13.27 14.49
C PRO A 286 17.33 12.25 13.50
N TYR A 287 17.70 12.72 12.31
CA TYR A 287 18.12 11.85 11.20
C TYR A 287 19.50 12.22 10.66
N VAL A 288 20.35 11.21 10.44
CA VAL A 288 21.60 11.35 9.69
C VAL A 288 21.64 10.33 8.55
N GLY A 289 21.70 10.82 7.31
CA GLY A 289 21.80 9.99 6.11
C GLY A 289 23.08 10.22 5.32
N ASN A 290 23.77 9.17 4.92
CA ASN A 290 24.94 9.24 4.04
C ASN A 290 24.62 8.79 2.62
N ASP A 291 25.03 9.56 1.60
CA ASP A 291 25.03 9.12 0.20
C ASP A 291 26.38 9.44 -0.45
N LEU A 292 26.82 8.63 -1.41
CA LEU A 292 28.07 8.87 -2.13
C LEU A 292 27.96 10.09 -3.05
N ARG A 293 26.75 10.38 -3.56
CA ARG A 293 26.52 11.37 -4.62
C ARG A 293 26.16 12.71 -4.01
N GLU A 294 27.08 13.67 -4.17
CA GLU A 294 26.88 15.05 -3.73
C GLU A 294 25.62 15.70 -4.31
N LYS A 295 25.33 15.46 -5.60
CA LYS A 295 24.11 15.98 -6.25
C LYS A 295 22.82 15.52 -5.55
N GLN A 296 22.76 14.26 -5.14
CA GLN A 296 21.61 13.72 -4.41
C GLN A 296 21.49 14.37 -3.03
N VAL A 297 22.60 14.56 -2.32
CA VAL A 297 22.62 15.24 -1.01
C VAL A 297 22.13 16.68 -1.12
N VAL A 298 22.58 17.42 -2.14
CA VAL A 298 22.12 18.80 -2.40
C VAL A 298 20.62 18.82 -2.66
N ALA A 299 20.11 17.96 -3.55
CA ALA A 299 18.68 17.87 -3.85
C ALA A 299 17.85 17.52 -2.59
N ASN A 300 18.35 16.62 -1.75
CA ASN A 300 17.67 16.27 -0.51
C ASN A 300 17.55 17.46 0.45
N ILE A 301 18.62 18.24 0.59
CA ILE A 301 18.65 19.44 1.44
C ILE A 301 17.69 20.51 0.90
N GLU A 302 17.63 20.70 -0.41
CA GLU A 302 16.72 21.66 -1.05
C GLU A 302 15.26 21.26 -0.85
N ASN A 303 14.90 20.01 -1.12
CA ASN A 303 13.54 19.52 -0.91
C ASN A 303 13.14 19.56 0.58
N ALA A 304 14.06 19.23 1.49
CA ALA A 304 13.81 19.35 2.92
C ALA A 304 13.53 20.79 3.35
N LYS A 305 14.27 21.78 2.82
CA LYS A 305 14.01 23.20 3.10
C LYS A 305 12.64 23.64 2.60
N GLU A 306 12.24 23.19 1.41
CA GLU A 306 10.91 23.48 0.84
C GLU A 306 9.78 22.89 1.70
N VAL A 307 9.91 21.62 2.10
CA VAL A 307 8.85 20.87 2.81
C VAL A 307 8.77 21.19 4.30
N LEU A 308 9.92 21.41 4.94
CA LEU A 308 10.02 21.56 6.40
C LEU A 308 10.11 23.02 6.84
N GLY A 309 10.49 23.94 5.95
CA GLY A 309 10.72 25.34 6.29
C GLY A 309 11.81 25.53 7.33
N ASN A 310 11.63 26.50 8.23
CA ASN A 310 12.57 26.77 9.32
C ASN A 310 12.33 25.80 10.48
N MET A 311 13.04 24.66 10.43
CA MET A 311 13.03 23.65 11.49
C MET A 311 14.22 23.84 12.45
N PRO A 312 14.07 23.52 13.75
CA PRO A 312 15.19 23.48 14.68
C PRO A 312 16.33 22.57 14.18
N ALA A 313 17.57 23.01 14.39
CA ALA A 313 18.76 22.34 13.85
C ALA A 313 19.00 20.92 14.40
N ASP A 314 18.43 20.61 15.56
CA ASP A 314 18.46 19.31 16.22
C ASP A 314 17.48 18.29 15.62
N ILE A 315 16.40 18.76 14.97
CA ILE A 315 15.40 17.91 14.30
C ILE A 315 15.57 17.92 12.77
N ALA A 316 16.16 18.99 12.23
CA ALA A 316 16.42 19.11 10.80
C ALA A 316 17.27 17.92 10.29
N PRO A 317 16.84 17.25 9.21
CA PRO A 317 17.53 16.08 8.70
C PRO A 317 18.91 16.46 8.17
N ARG A 318 19.90 15.66 8.53
CA ARG A 318 21.29 15.88 8.15
C ARG A 318 21.73 14.88 7.11
N TRP A 319 22.18 15.37 5.96
CA TRP A 319 22.81 14.52 4.94
C TRP A 319 24.32 14.76 4.85
N THR A 320 25.08 13.68 4.69
CA THR A 320 26.54 13.69 4.49
C THR A 320 26.89 13.08 3.15
N VAL A 321 27.99 13.57 2.56
CA VAL A 321 28.56 13.01 1.32
C VAL A 321 29.75 12.13 1.67
N GLY A 322 29.72 10.86 1.26
CA GLY A 322 30.85 9.96 1.48
C GLY A 322 30.60 8.49 1.16
N ASP A 323 31.68 7.71 1.20
CA ASP A 323 31.64 6.26 1.01
C ASP A 323 31.25 5.55 2.32
N SER A 324 30.14 4.81 2.29
CA SER A 324 29.59 4.13 3.46
C SER A 324 30.47 2.98 3.97
N THR A 325 31.43 2.48 3.17
CA THR A 325 32.45 1.54 3.69
C THR A 325 33.40 2.20 4.70
N GLN A 326 33.49 3.53 4.66
CA GLN A 326 34.26 4.39 5.56
C GLN A 326 33.35 5.31 6.38
N LEU A 327 32.14 4.83 6.72
CA LEU A 327 31.10 5.66 7.34
C LEU A 327 31.59 6.37 8.61
N GLU A 328 32.40 5.73 9.46
CA GLU A 328 32.95 6.39 10.66
C GLU A 328 33.74 7.66 10.34
N ASP A 329 34.63 7.61 9.34
CA ASP A 329 35.40 8.77 8.89
C ASP A 329 34.47 9.87 8.33
N VAL A 330 33.43 9.48 7.60
CA VAL A 330 32.44 10.41 7.07
C VAL A 330 31.70 11.11 8.21
N LEU A 331 31.24 10.36 9.20
CA LEU A 331 30.55 10.92 10.37
C LEU A 331 31.47 11.86 11.15
N GLN A 332 32.72 11.47 11.41
CA GLN A 332 33.70 12.29 12.13
C GLN A 332 34.04 13.59 11.39
N LYS A 333 34.32 13.54 10.08
CA LYS A 333 34.62 14.72 9.26
C LYS A 333 33.47 15.72 9.22
N ASN A 334 32.25 15.21 9.33
CA ASN A 334 31.05 16.03 9.43
C ASN A 334 30.75 16.44 10.89
N GLY A 335 31.49 16.01 11.90
CA GLY A 335 31.16 16.33 13.30
C GLY A 335 29.83 15.71 13.74
N VAL A 336 29.52 14.52 13.23
CA VAL A 336 28.40 13.70 13.69
C VAL A 336 28.86 12.84 14.86
N THR A 337 28.56 13.29 16.08
CA THR A 337 28.93 12.61 17.33
C THR A 337 27.77 11.80 17.89
N GLY A 338 28.06 10.86 18.80
CA GLY A 338 27.06 10.04 19.51
C GLY A 338 26.49 8.91 18.67
N ASP A 339 25.92 7.90 19.34
CA ASP A 339 25.35 6.72 18.71
C ASP A 339 23.86 6.90 18.36
N PHE A 340 23.31 5.92 17.66
CA PHE A 340 21.98 5.94 17.06
C PHE A 340 21.06 4.91 17.70
N ASP A 341 19.77 5.21 17.71
CA ASP A 341 18.71 4.36 18.23
C ASP A 341 18.09 3.48 17.13
N MET A 342 18.30 3.81 15.87
CA MET A 342 17.87 2.97 14.76
C MET A 342 18.83 3.08 13.59
N VAL A 343 19.06 1.96 12.91
CA VAL A 343 19.62 1.96 11.55
C VAL A 343 18.49 1.64 10.58
N PHE A 344 18.19 2.51 9.62
CA PHE A 344 17.16 2.27 8.61
C PHE A 344 17.67 2.56 7.21
N SER A 345 17.55 1.61 6.29
CA SER A 345 18.02 1.83 4.92
C SER A 345 17.35 0.95 3.86
N CYS A 346 17.65 1.28 2.61
CA CYS A 346 17.31 0.55 1.39
C CYS A 346 18.59 0.55 0.57
N PRO A 347 19.42 -0.49 0.70
CA PRO A 347 20.76 -0.50 0.13
C PRO A 347 20.74 -0.60 -1.39
N PRO A 348 21.86 -0.27 -2.06
CA PRO A 348 21.99 -0.45 -3.50
C PRO A 348 21.94 -1.93 -3.89
N TYR A 349 21.46 -2.21 -5.10
CA TYR A 349 21.35 -3.55 -5.67
C TYR A 349 22.43 -3.78 -6.73
N ALA A 350 23.34 -4.71 -6.48
CA ALA A 350 24.30 -5.16 -7.49
C ALA A 350 23.60 -5.68 -8.76
N ASP A 351 24.22 -5.48 -9.92
CA ASP A 351 23.75 -5.95 -11.23
C ASP A 351 22.35 -5.44 -11.68
N LEU A 352 21.63 -4.66 -10.85
CA LEU A 352 20.27 -4.18 -11.12
C LEU A 352 20.23 -2.69 -11.45
N GLU A 353 20.87 -1.85 -10.63
CA GLU A 353 20.87 -0.40 -10.76
C GLU A 353 22.30 0.11 -10.61
N VAL A 354 22.80 0.86 -11.61
CA VAL A 354 24.08 1.57 -11.51
C VAL A 354 23.76 3.00 -11.14
N TYR A 355 24.18 3.43 -9.95
CA TYR A 355 23.75 4.71 -9.37
C TYR A 355 24.66 5.89 -9.76
N SER A 356 25.90 5.61 -10.19
CA SER A 356 26.87 6.59 -10.68
C SER A 356 28.04 5.92 -11.40
N ASN A 357 28.88 6.69 -12.08
CA ASN A 357 30.16 6.22 -12.66
C ASN A 357 31.34 6.31 -11.65
N ASP A 358 31.09 6.64 -10.37
CA ASP A 358 32.15 6.74 -9.38
C ASP A 358 32.70 5.34 -9.06
N PRO A 359 34.02 5.10 -9.09
CA PRO A 359 34.59 3.78 -8.80
C PRO A 359 34.35 3.32 -7.36
N ARG A 360 33.98 4.22 -6.44
CA ARG A 360 33.60 3.90 -5.06
C ARG A 360 32.14 3.49 -4.93
N ASP A 361 31.34 3.69 -5.96
CA ASP A 361 29.96 3.24 -5.99
C ASP A 361 29.94 1.72 -6.05
N ILE A 362 29.50 1.10 -4.96
CA ILE A 362 29.51 -0.36 -4.84
C ILE A 362 28.65 -1.03 -5.92
N SER A 363 27.68 -0.32 -6.53
CA SER A 363 26.90 -0.86 -7.64
C SER A 363 27.70 -1.09 -8.94
N ASN A 364 28.89 -0.49 -9.07
CA ASN A 364 29.81 -0.71 -10.19
C ASN A 364 30.68 -1.96 -10.02
N MET A 365 30.71 -2.56 -8.83
CA MET A 365 31.60 -3.67 -8.51
C MET A 365 31.03 -5.00 -9.01
N ASP A 366 31.91 -6.00 -9.19
CA ASP A 366 31.43 -7.37 -9.34
C ASP A 366 30.76 -7.87 -8.06
N TYR A 367 29.94 -8.91 -8.15
CA TYR A 367 29.11 -9.33 -7.03
C TYR A 367 29.90 -9.71 -5.75
N PRO A 368 31.03 -10.46 -5.83
CA PRO A 368 31.88 -10.69 -4.67
C PRO A 368 32.43 -9.41 -4.03
N GLN A 369 32.96 -8.48 -4.83
CA GLN A 369 33.49 -7.20 -4.33
C GLN A 369 32.40 -6.32 -3.72
N PHE A 370 31.24 -6.27 -4.37
CA PHE A 370 30.04 -5.60 -3.86
C PHE A 370 29.67 -6.17 -2.49
N LEU A 371 29.65 -7.50 -2.32
CA LEU A 371 29.26 -8.12 -1.06
C LEU A 371 30.25 -7.77 0.07
N GLU A 372 31.55 -7.76 -0.19
CA GLU A 372 32.56 -7.34 0.78
C GLU A 372 32.37 -5.87 1.19
N ALA A 373 32.17 -4.97 0.24
CA ALA A 373 31.92 -3.56 0.50
C ALA A 373 30.59 -3.34 1.25
N TYR A 374 29.55 -4.07 0.87
CA TYR A 374 28.23 -4.06 1.51
C TYR A 374 28.30 -4.51 2.98
N LYS A 375 28.97 -5.64 3.25
CA LYS A 375 29.24 -6.11 4.61
C LYS A 375 30.06 -5.10 5.42
N ALA A 376 31.07 -4.48 4.81
CA ALA A 376 31.87 -3.44 5.45
C ALA A 376 31.03 -2.22 5.87
N ALA A 377 30.15 -1.74 4.99
CA ALA A 377 29.25 -0.63 5.29
C ALA A 377 28.24 -0.97 6.39
N ILE A 378 27.63 -2.16 6.35
CA ILE A 378 26.72 -2.64 7.40
C ILE A 378 27.46 -2.71 8.75
N LYS A 379 28.69 -3.21 8.76
CA LYS A 379 29.51 -3.29 9.97
C LYS A 379 29.75 -1.92 10.59
N GLN A 380 30.07 -0.90 9.78
CA GLN A 380 30.24 0.47 10.27
C GLN A 380 28.93 1.03 10.85
N ALA A 381 27.79 0.80 10.21
CA ALA A 381 26.50 1.23 10.72
C ALA A 381 26.13 0.53 12.03
N CYS A 382 26.34 -0.80 12.11
CA CYS A 382 26.07 -1.60 13.31
C CYS A 382 26.97 -1.20 14.49
N ALA A 383 28.20 -0.74 14.24
CA ALA A 383 29.09 -0.23 15.27
C ALA A 383 28.54 1.03 15.96
N ARG A 384 27.73 1.83 15.25
CA ARG A 384 27.12 3.07 15.74
C ARG A 384 25.67 2.90 16.23
N LEU A 385 25.10 1.70 16.12
CA LEU A 385 23.81 1.35 16.70
C LEU A 385 23.99 1.03 18.19
N LYS A 386 23.20 1.66 19.06
CA LYS A 386 23.19 1.33 20.50
C LYS A 386 22.73 -0.11 20.71
N ASN A 387 23.07 -0.68 21.87
CA ASN A 387 22.46 -1.94 22.29
C ASN A 387 20.98 -1.75 22.58
N ASN A 388 20.25 -2.85 22.49
CA ASN A 388 18.81 -2.99 22.67
C ASN A 388 18.01 -2.11 21.71
N ARG A 389 18.39 -2.16 20.43
CA ARG A 389 17.82 -1.35 19.34
C ARG A 389 17.69 -2.17 18.06
N PHE A 390 16.88 -1.66 17.13
CA PHE A 390 16.64 -2.32 15.85
C PHE A 390 17.41 -1.70 14.68
N ALA A 391 17.76 -2.56 13.73
CA ALA A 391 18.13 -2.19 12.38
C ALA A 391 17.08 -2.74 11.40
N VAL A 392 16.63 -1.92 10.44
CA VAL A 392 15.60 -2.27 9.47
C VAL A 392 16.10 -2.03 8.05
N PHE A 393 16.14 -3.06 7.22
CA PHE A 393 16.63 -2.99 5.85
C PHE A 393 15.56 -3.47 4.86
N VAL A 394 15.26 -2.63 3.86
CA VAL A 394 14.32 -2.97 2.78
C VAL A 394 15.08 -3.48 1.57
N VAL A 395 14.96 -4.77 1.26
CA VAL A 395 15.71 -5.45 0.19
C VAL A 395 14.83 -6.31 -0.71
N GLY A 396 14.99 -6.15 -2.02
CA GLY A 396 14.54 -7.07 -3.06
C GLY A 396 15.62 -8.09 -3.40
N ASP A 397 15.23 -9.31 -3.79
CA ASP A 397 16.21 -10.27 -4.31
C ASP A 397 16.58 -9.94 -5.75
N ILE A 398 17.84 -10.17 -6.10
CA ILE A 398 18.43 -9.80 -7.38
C ILE A 398 18.88 -11.05 -8.12
N ARG A 399 18.80 -10.98 -9.45
CA ARG A 399 19.23 -12.07 -10.32
C ARG A 399 20.50 -11.67 -11.05
N ASP A 400 21.39 -12.62 -11.25
CA ASP A 400 22.57 -12.44 -12.07
C ASP A 400 22.20 -12.27 -13.56
N LYS A 401 23.21 -11.99 -14.40
CA LYS A 401 23.05 -11.86 -15.86
C LYS A 401 22.52 -13.13 -16.55
N LYS A 402 22.52 -14.29 -15.87
CA LYS A 402 21.95 -15.55 -16.35
C LYS A 402 20.50 -15.75 -15.88
N GLY A 403 19.97 -14.84 -15.06
CA GLY A 403 18.61 -14.89 -14.51
C GLY A 403 18.48 -15.72 -13.23
N ILE A 404 19.58 -16.09 -12.57
CA ILE A 404 19.59 -16.91 -11.35
C ILE A 404 19.66 -15.98 -10.12
N TYR A 405 18.88 -16.25 -9.08
CA TYR A 405 18.92 -15.44 -7.86
C TYR A 405 20.29 -15.51 -7.18
N ARG A 406 20.75 -14.36 -6.68
CA ARG A 406 22.01 -14.20 -5.96
C ARG A 406 21.91 -14.51 -4.46
N ASN A 407 20.72 -14.83 -3.96
CA ASN A 407 20.41 -14.95 -2.54
C ASN A 407 20.74 -13.67 -1.75
N PHE A 408 20.42 -12.51 -2.30
CA PHE A 408 20.83 -11.23 -1.69
C PHE A 408 20.15 -10.98 -0.34
N ILE A 409 18.95 -11.52 -0.14
CA ILE A 409 18.26 -11.54 1.16
C ILE A 409 19.10 -12.30 2.18
N GLY A 410 19.52 -13.53 1.86
CA GLY A 410 20.36 -14.35 2.75
C GLY A 410 21.68 -13.67 3.09
N HIS A 411 22.37 -13.11 2.10
CA HIS A 411 23.62 -12.38 2.34
C HIS A 411 23.43 -11.11 3.19
N THR A 412 22.27 -10.45 3.10
CA THR A 412 21.94 -9.33 4.00
C THR A 412 21.75 -9.83 5.44
N ILE A 413 21.04 -10.95 5.63
CA ILE A 413 20.88 -11.57 6.95
C ILE A 413 22.24 -11.97 7.54
N GLU A 414 23.11 -12.58 6.74
CA GLU A 414 24.49 -12.92 7.14
C GLU A 414 25.28 -11.68 7.55
N ALA A 415 25.22 -10.58 6.77
CA ALA A 415 25.94 -9.35 7.08
C ALA A 415 25.60 -8.77 8.46
N PHE A 416 24.32 -8.80 8.85
CA PHE A 416 23.89 -8.32 10.17
C PHE A 416 24.20 -9.32 11.29
N THR A 417 24.00 -10.62 11.06
CA THR A 417 24.27 -11.65 12.08
C THR A 417 25.76 -11.79 12.38
N GLU A 418 26.64 -11.61 11.38
CA GLU A 418 28.09 -11.50 11.57
C GLU A 418 28.50 -10.28 12.41
N CYS A 419 27.66 -9.24 12.47
CA CYS A 419 27.84 -8.07 13.34
C CYS A 419 27.25 -8.25 14.75
N GLY A 420 26.72 -9.43 15.07
CA GLY A 420 26.14 -9.75 16.37
C GLY A 420 24.69 -9.33 16.56
N LEU A 421 23.97 -8.98 15.48
CA LEU A 421 22.53 -8.72 15.56
C LEU A 421 21.74 -10.01 15.31
N SER A 422 20.63 -10.18 16.02
CA SER A 422 19.69 -11.27 15.81
C SER A 422 18.68 -10.93 14.72
N TYR A 423 18.46 -11.84 13.78
CA TYR A 423 17.35 -11.71 12.81
C TYR A 423 16.02 -11.88 13.54
N TYR A 424 15.18 -10.84 13.51
CA TYR A 424 14.01 -10.73 14.40
C TYR A 424 12.69 -10.83 13.64
N ASN A 425 12.40 -9.91 12.73
CA ASN A 425 11.18 -9.93 11.92
C ASN A 425 11.49 -9.93 10.41
N HIS A 426 10.59 -10.56 9.65
CA HIS A 426 10.57 -10.55 8.20
C HIS A 426 9.20 -10.09 7.72
N LEU A 427 9.12 -8.93 7.09
CA LEU A 427 7.88 -8.45 6.48
C LEU A 427 8.00 -8.43 4.95
N ILE A 428 6.86 -8.54 4.28
CA ILE A 428 6.70 -8.53 2.84
C ILE A 428 5.95 -7.26 2.44
N LEU A 429 6.64 -6.36 1.74
CA LEU A 429 6.04 -5.17 1.14
C LEU A 429 5.54 -5.49 -0.26
N VAL A 430 4.23 -5.61 -0.44
CA VAL A 430 3.62 -5.91 -1.74
C VAL A 430 3.52 -4.62 -2.56
N ASN A 431 4.22 -4.57 -3.69
CA ASN A 431 4.32 -3.43 -4.59
C ASN A 431 3.19 -3.41 -5.63
N GLN A 432 3.04 -2.28 -6.31
CA GLN A 432 2.10 -2.10 -7.42
C GLN A 432 2.45 -2.99 -8.63
N VAL A 433 1.43 -3.53 -9.30
CA VAL A 433 1.62 -4.47 -10.42
C VAL A 433 2.22 -3.79 -11.66
N THR A 434 1.79 -2.56 -11.95
CA THR A 434 2.35 -1.66 -12.98
C THR A 434 2.74 -2.38 -14.29
N SER A 435 3.89 -2.04 -14.86
CA SER A 435 4.39 -2.60 -16.13
C SER A 435 4.85 -4.06 -16.01
N LEU A 436 4.87 -4.65 -14.80
CA LEU A 436 5.23 -6.06 -14.64
C LEU A 436 4.22 -7.00 -15.30
N ALA A 437 2.92 -6.67 -15.26
CA ALA A 437 1.87 -7.45 -15.92
C ALA A 437 2.11 -7.57 -17.44
N ILE A 438 2.67 -6.53 -18.05
CA ILE A 438 3.01 -6.50 -19.49
C ILE A 438 4.23 -7.42 -19.75
N ARG A 439 5.25 -7.34 -18.89
CA ARG A 439 6.51 -8.08 -19.09
C ARG A 439 6.42 -9.56 -18.72
N VAL A 440 5.58 -9.92 -17.74
CA VAL A 440 5.60 -11.27 -17.14
C VAL A 440 5.20 -12.36 -18.13
N ARG A 441 4.29 -12.08 -19.08
CA ARG A 441 3.89 -13.06 -20.12
C ARG A 441 5.09 -13.54 -20.93
N LYS A 442 5.91 -12.62 -21.43
CA LYS A 442 7.13 -12.97 -22.18
C LYS A 442 8.11 -13.71 -21.27
N GLN A 443 8.37 -13.20 -20.07
CA GLN A 443 9.31 -13.80 -19.11
C GLN A 443 8.93 -15.24 -18.73
N MET A 444 7.64 -15.50 -18.50
CA MET A 444 7.11 -16.81 -18.20
C MET A 444 7.22 -17.75 -19.41
N ASN A 445 6.85 -17.29 -20.61
CA ASN A 445 6.90 -18.13 -21.81
C ASN A 445 8.32 -18.43 -22.31
N THR A 446 9.29 -17.52 -22.12
CA THR A 446 10.66 -17.72 -22.63
C THR A 446 11.59 -18.40 -21.64
N GLY A 447 11.34 -18.26 -20.34
CA GLY A 447 12.28 -18.75 -19.32
C GLY A 447 11.63 -19.11 -17.99
N ARG A 448 10.30 -19.29 -17.96
CA ARG A 448 9.52 -19.64 -16.76
C ARG A 448 9.83 -18.74 -15.56
N LYS A 449 10.11 -17.47 -15.85
CA LYS A 449 10.47 -16.47 -14.85
C LYS A 449 9.21 -15.79 -14.33
N ILE A 450 8.98 -15.93 -13.03
CA ILE A 450 7.90 -15.27 -12.30
C ILE A 450 8.26 -13.80 -12.06
N GLY A 451 7.27 -12.92 -12.21
CA GLY A 451 7.38 -11.52 -11.83
C GLY A 451 7.33 -11.35 -10.31
N LYS A 452 8.38 -10.79 -9.71
CA LYS A 452 8.40 -10.48 -8.27
C LYS A 452 7.65 -9.17 -8.02
N LEU A 453 6.63 -9.23 -7.17
CA LEU A 453 5.75 -8.11 -6.81
C LEU A 453 5.95 -7.61 -5.37
N HIS A 454 7.04 -8.01 -4.71
CA HIS A 454 7.27 -7.62 -3.33
C HIS A 454 8.75 -7.38 -3.03
N GLN A 455 9.00 -6.61 -1.98
CA GLN A 455 10.29 -6.45 -1.31
C GLN A 455 10.21 -7.05 0.09
N ASN A 456 11.36 -7.30 0.69
CA ASN A 456 11.47 -7.82 2.05
C ASN A 456 11.90 -6.67 2.96
N VAL A 457 11.24 -6.52 4.10
CA VAL A 457 11.65 -5.63 5.17
C VAL A 457 12.22 -6.53 6.26
N LEU A 458 13.53 -6.52 6.39
CA LEU A 458 14.27 -7.34 7.34
C LEU A 458 14.53 -6.51 8.59
N VAL A 459 14.16 -7.03 9.75
CA VAL A 459 14.35 -6.39 11.05
C VAL A 459 15.32 -7.20 11.87
N PHE A 460 16.33 -6.53 12.41
CA PHE A 460 17.40 -7.11 13.22
C PHE A 460 17.45 -6.43 14.58
N CYS A 461 17.69 -7.19 15.64
CA CYS A 461 17.82 -6.69 17.00
C CYS A 461 19.29 -6.76 17.45
N LYS A 462 19.83 -5.66 17.98
CA LYS A 462 21.14 -5.66 18.63
C LYS A 462 20.95 -5.80 20.14
N GLY A 463 21.32 -6.92 20.73
CA GLY A 463 21.10 -7.18 22.17
C GLY A 463 19.92 -8.12 22.43
N SER A 464 19.44 -8.17 23.68
CA SER A 464 18.31 -9.03 24.08
C SER A 464 17.00 -8.42 23.58
N VAL A 465 16.12 -9.27 23.05
CA VAL A 465 14.78 -8.84 22.61
C VAL A 465 13.98 -8.33 23.80
N GLU A 466 14.06 -9.00 24.95
CA GLU A 466 13.39 -8.61 26.18
C GLU A 466 13.82 -7.20 26.63
N GLU A 467 15.14 -6.96 26.75
CA GLU A 467 15.67 -5.65 27.15
C GLU A 467 15.45 -4.54 26.10
N THR A 468 15.20 -4.92 24.85
CA THR A 468 14.85 -4.00 23.76
C THR A 468 13.42 -3.55 23.89
N VAL A 469 12.48 -4.48 24.07
CA VAL A 469 11.05 -4.20 24.19
C VAL A 469 10.75 -3.35 25.43
N ASP A 470 11.45 -3.58 26.55
CA ASP A 470 11.30 -2.80 27.79
C ASP A 470 11.62 -1.29 27.65
N GLN A 471 12.28 -0.89 26.55
CA GLN A 471 12.62 0.51 26.27
C GLN A 471 11.64 1.21 25.34
N PHE A 472 10.68 0.48 24.77
CA PHE A 472 9.55 1.07 24.08
C PHE A 472 8.51 1.44 25.14
N GLU A 473 7.88 2.60 24.98
CA GLU A 473 6.71 2.90 25.81
C GLU A 473 5.69 1.78 25.64
N GLU A 474 5.10 1.35 26.75
CA GLU A 474 4.11 0.29 26.78
C GLU A 474 2.92 0.74 25.92
N VAL A 475 2.87 0.32 24.65
CA VAL A 475 1.57 0.12 24.01
C VAL A 475 0.92 -0.91 24.90
N GLN A 476 -0.13 -0.53 25.64
CA GLN A 476 -0.71 -1.34 26.72
C GLN A 476 -1.13 -2.73 26.22
N VAL A 477 -0.21 -3.70 26.30
CA VAL A 477 -0.38 -5.07 25.81
C VAL A 477 0.15 -6.06 26.86
N THR A 478 0.29 -5.66 28.12
CA THR A 478 0.77 -6.54 29.20
C THR A 478 -0.26 -7.60 29.64
N LYS A 479 -1.54 -7.49 29.26
CA LYS A 479 -2.55 -8.53 29.53
C LYS A 479 -2.92 -9.39 28.32
N ALA A 480 -2.78 -8.89 27.09
CA ALA A 480 -3.14 -9.65 25.89
C ALA A 480 -2.20 -10.83 25.63
N VAL A 481 -0.91 -10.71 25.96
CA VAL A 481 0.11 -11.77 25.72
C VAL A 481 -0.15 -13.03 26.55
N GLU A 482 -0.67 -12.91 27.77
CA GLU A 482 -1.01 -14.07 28.61
C GLU A 482 -2.26 -14.82 28.11
N GLN A 483 -3.19 -14.10 27.47
CA GLN A 483 -4.40 -14.68 26.92
C GLN A 483 -4.15 -15.28 25.52
N PHE A 484 -3.26 -14.67 24.72
CA PHE A 484 -2.90 -15.11 23.37
C PHE A 484 -2.10 -16.43 23.34
N ASN A 485 -1.32 -16.72 24.38
CA ASN A 485 -0.58 -17.97 24.49
C ASN A 485 -1.46 -19.21 24.75
N LYS A 486 -2.76 -19.03 25.07
CA LYS A 486 -3.72 -20.14 25.25
C LYS A 486 -4.45 -20.55 23.97
N THR A 487 -4.46 -19.74 22.92
CA THR A 487 -5.25 -19.95 21.69
C THR A 487 -4.43 -20.32 20.47
N ARG A 488 -3.25 -20.93 20.66
CA ARG A 488 -2.42 -21.41 19.54
C ARG A 488 -2.96 -22.72 18.95
N ALA A 489 -4.09 -22.64 18.25
CA ALA A 489 -4.57 -23.62 17.30
C ALA A 489 -5.27 -22.85 16.16
N ASN A 490 -4.50 -22.52 15.12
CA ASN A 490 -4.87 -21.93 13.82
C ASN A 490 -4.14 -20.62 13.52
N SER A 491 -2.81 -20.67 13.46
CA SER A 491 -2.09 -19.79 12.54
C SER A 491 -2.18 -20.42 11.15
N GLY A 492 -2.90 -19.79 10.23
CA GLY A 492 -2.79 -20.13 8.81
C GLY A 492 -1.33 -20.01 8.39
N LEU A 493 -0.69 -21.15 8.16
CA LEU A 493 0.62 -21.24 7.55
C LEU A 493 0.51 -20.62 6.15
N HIS A 494 1.35 -19.63 5.86
CA HIS A 494 1.66 -19.29 4.48
C HIS A 494 2.72 -20.29 4.02
N ASP A 495 2.48 -20.93 2.88
CA ASP A 495 3.44 -21.83 2.28
C ASP A 495 4.38 -21.04 1.36
N ASP A 496 5.67 -21.03 1.68
CA ASP A 496 6.70 -20.59 0.75
C ASP A 496 6.87 -21.63 -0.37
N VAL A 497 6.37 -21.33 -1.57
CA VAL A 497 6.59 -22.19 -2.74
C VAL A 497 8.00 -21.95 -3.29
N LEU A 498 8.95 -22.79 -2.87
CA LEU A 498 10.32 -22.80 -3.38
C LEU A 498 10.41 -23.62 -4.67
N VAL A 499 10.75 -22.97 -5.78
CA VAL A 499 10.90 -23.61 -7.10
C VAL A 499 12.39 -23.74 -7.43
N PHE A 500 12.88 -24.97 -7.53
CA PHE A 500 14.23 -25.30 -7.94
C PHE A 500 14.23 -25.90 -9.35
N TYR A 501 15.31 -25.69 -10.12
CA TYR A 501 15.46 -26.29 -11.45
C TYR A 501 16.86 -26.93 -11.60
N LYS A 502 16.96 -27.95 -12.44
CA LYS A 502 18.21 -28.64 -12.78
C LYS A 502 18.40 -28.62 -14.30
N GLY A 503 19.37 -27.85 -14.82
CA GLY A 503 19.63 -27.72 -16.27
C GLY A 503 20.12 -26.33 -16.71
N ASP A 504 19.95 -25.96 -17.99
CA ASP A 504 20.12 -24.58 -18.49
C ASP A 504 18.73 -23.93 -18.70
N PRO A 505 18.39 -22.81 -18.02
CA PRO A 505 17.11 -22.13 -18.18
C PRO A 505 16.79 -21.71 -19.62
N LYS A 506 17.80 -21.58 -20.48
CA LYS A 506 17.62 -21.19 -21.88
C LYS A 506 17.01 -22.30 -22.76
N ALA A 507 17.13 -23.56 -22.34
CA ALA A 507 16.57 -24.72 -23.05
C ALA A 507 15.11 -25.03 -22.68
N ILE A 508 14.56 -24.34 -21.68
CA ILE A 508 13.23 -24.60 -21.11
C ILE A 508 12.10 -24.62 -22.15
N LYS A 509 12.19 -23.79 -23.20
CA LYS A 509 11.15 -23.70 -24.23
C LYS A 509 11.05 -24.99 -25.07
N GLU A 510 12.16 -25.70 -25.24
CA GLU A 510 12.23 -26.95 -26.01
C GLU A 510 11.67 -28.13 -25.23
N GLU A 511 11.85 -28.13 -23.89
CA GLU A 511 11.49 -29.26 -23.02
C GLU A 511 10.07 -29.16 -22.43
N PHE A 512 9.55 -27.95 -22.17
CA PHE A 512 8.29 -27.76 -21.44
C PHE A 512 7.07 -27.40 -22.31
N GLY A 513 7.23 -27.26 -23.64
CA GLY A 513 6.15 -26.89 -24.56
C GLY A 513 5.52 -25.50 -24.31
N GLU A 514 4.39 -25.21 -24.97
CA GLU A 514 3.61 -23.98 -24.76
C GLU A 514 2.75 -24.07 -23.49
N LEU A 515 2.57 -22.95 -22.80
CA LEU A 515 1.68 -22.85 -21.63
C LEU A 515 0.22 -22.95 -22.08
N HIS A 516 -0.46 -24.01 -21.67
CA HIS A 516 -1.91 -24.12 -21.80
C HIS A 516 -2.59 -23.22 -20.75
N ALA A 517 -3.17 -22.11 -21.20
CA ALA A 517 -4.05 -21.27 -20.40
C ALA A 517 -5.49 -21.52 -20.87
N GLY A 518 -6.15 -22.51 -20.26
CA GLY A 518 -7.58 -22.77 -20.43
C GLY A 518 -8.23 -22.89 -19.05
N ASP A 519 -9.45 -22.40 -18.92
CA ASP A 519 -10.24 -22.47 -17.67
C ASP A 519 -10.76 -23.89 -17.37
N ASP A 520 -10.56 -24.83 -18.31
CA ASP A 520 -10.90 -26.23 -18.11
C ASP A 520 -9.82 -26.90 -17.25
N LEU A 521 -10.19 -27.28 -16.03
CA LEU A 521 -9.40 -28.20 -15.22
C LEU A 521 -9.13 -29.48 -16.03
N PRO A 522 -7.90 -30.02 -16.02
CA PRO A 522 -7.64 -31.30 -16.68
C PRO A 522 -8.53 -32.40 -16.08
N GLN A 523 -9.20 -33.15 -16.96
CA GLN A 523 -10.05 -34.30 -16.59
C GLN A 523 -9.27 -35.40 -15.88
#